data_AF-M0MD98-F1
#
_entry.id   AF-M0MD98-F1
#
_cell.length_a   1.000
_cell.length_b   1.000
_cell.length_c   1.000
_cell.angle_alpha   90.00
_cell.angle_beta   90.00
_cell.angle_gamma   90.00
#
_symmetry.space_group_name_H-M   'P 1'
#
loop_
_entity.id
_entity.type
_entity.pdbx_description
1 polymer ?
#
loop_
_entity_poly.entity_id
_entity_poly.type
_entity_poly.pdbx_seq_one_letter_code
_entity_poly.pdbx_strand_id
1 'polypeptide(L)'
;MSDASDDSDSNGNDTFHPLGEAAEDRFEEMLEETEYDAELGMEMAKDAMRLTKGELTDEEFYDRYHEDVVEEFGEDERPMAGRIEAAREADSDEGAVSELLSTIGGDESRRDVMKKMGVGASAVGLGAFGASQSPDPPTSAVQDEDAEGADADAGGDGDGDGTQWGMALDLETCDGCLSCVVACNAEHQWNDGANWMYILAYEDGIVESPEPDDFDSTRDFNYLIRPCQHCTDAPCEKVCPTTARHTRDAGGLVLTDYDVCIGCRYCQVACPYGVNYFQWEGPPEGAEEMDEDMIYDERDRWVSGAGPQGVMEKCVFDPARQDGQMGEDMVGTTACEEACPPGAIQFGDMNDPDSDPQQYLEDVPLARALEDDPDEEELQDAIAILEGEEEPADDEDDDGLTEDQARRLVEGEYGDGSSQFQLLEEYNTNPNVRYIGNEPGPNAEQVPGPVAYDDVGMVDNRKNVLDEGTVDGGLDL
;
A
#
# COMPACT_ATOMS: atom_id res chain seq x y z
N MET A 1 -33.50 -42.96 -6.03
CA MET A 1 -34.43 -42.44 -7.06
C MET A 1 -35.13 -41.27 -6.41
N SER A 2 -34.45 -40.11 -6.49
CA SER A 2 -34.91 -38.89 -7.20
C SER A 2 -35.91 -38.13 -6.33
N ASP A 3 -35.63 -36.94 -5.80
CA ASP A 3 -34.96 -35.81 -6.46
C ASP A 3 -34.09 -35.02 -5.48
N ALA A 4 -32.89 -34.69 -5.96
CA ALA A 4 -32.11 -33.54 -5.53
C ALA A 4 -32.39 -32.43 -6.55
N SER A 5 -32.85 -31.28 -6.07
CA SER A 5 -32.64 -29.97 -6.67
C SER A 5 -31.62 -29.32 -5.73
N ASP A 6 -30.33 -29.19 -6.05
CA ASP A 6 -29.75 -28.54 -7.23
C ASP A 6 -30.42 -27.19 -7.50
N ASP A 7 -30.28 -26.29 -6.53
CA ASP A 7 -30.23 -24.85 -6.76
C ASP A 7 -28.75 -24.46 -6.74
N SER A 8 -28.06 -24.82 -7.81
CA SER A 8 -26.87 -24.13 -8.28
C SER A 8 -27.33 -22.86 -9.01
N ASP A 9 -27.67 -21.82 -8.25
CA ASP A 9 -27.82 -20.48 -8.82
C ASP A 9 -26.43 -19.89 -9.06
N SER A 10 -25.80 -20.32 -10.16
CA SER A 10 -24.79 -19.54 -10.85
C SER A 10 -25.50 -18.37 -11.57
N ASN A 11 -25.83 -17.32 -10.84
CA ASN A 11 -25.97 -15.98 -11.39
C ASN A 11 -24.79 -15.18 -10.85
N GLY A 12 -23.85 -14.82 -11.72
CA GLY A 12 -22.74 -13.95 -11.36
C GLY A 12 -23.30 -12.61 -10.86
N ASN A 13 -23.26 -12.42 -9.54
CA ASN A 13 -23.13 -11.10 -8.98
C ASN A 13 -21.61 -10.87 -8.93
N ASP A 14 -21.05 -10.32 -10.03
CA ASP A 14 -19.62 -10.02 -10.09
C ASP A 14 -19.38 -8.82 -9.16
N THR A 15 -19.16 -9.10 -7.88
CA THR A 15 -18.74 -8.11 -6.87
C THR A 15 -17.44 -7.48 -7.35
N PHE A 16 -17.34 -6.16 -7.34
CA PHE A 16 -16.11 -5.46 -7.71
C PHE A 16 -15.08 -5.45 -6.57
N HIS A 17 -15.53 -5.52 -5.32
CA HIS A 17 -14.67 -5.43 -4.15
C HIS A 17 -14.16 -6.82 -3.74
N PRO A 18 -12.86 -7.00 -3.47
CA PRO A 18 -12.28 -8.30 -3.08
C PRO A 18 -12.75 -8.84 -1.72
N LEU A 19 -13.54 -8.06 -0.97
CA LEU A 19 -14.10 -8.48 0.31
C LEU A 19 -15.50 -9.11 0.14
N GLY A 20 -15.97 -9.21 -1.10
CA GLY A 20 -17.23 -9.86 -1.48
C GLY A 20 -18.48 -9.00 -1.29
N GLU A 21 -19.61 -9.57 -1.70
CA GLU A 21 -20.93 -8.93 -1.76
C GLU A 21 -21.36 -8.37 -0.41
N ALA A 22 -21.17 -9.14 0.66
CA ALA A 22 -21.53 -8.70 2.01
C ALA A 22 -20.73 -7.46 2.46
N ALA A 23 -19.54 -7.23 1.92
CA ALA A 23 -18.79 -6.00 2.18
C ALA A 23 -19.33 -4.83 1.36
N GLU A 24 -19.67 -5.04 0.09
CA GLU A 24 -20.31 -4.03 -0.76
C GLU A 24 -21.64 -3.56 -0.17
N ASP A 25 -22.52 -4.48 0.25
CA ASP A 25 -23.80 -4.15 0.91
C ASP A 25 -23.57 -3.28 2.15
N ARG A 26 -22.56 -3.63 2.96
CA ARG A 26 -22.20 -2.83 4.14
C ARG A 26 -21.65 -1.47 3.75
N PHE A 27 -20.86 -1.37 2.69
CA PHE A 27 -20.32 -0.09 2.24
C PHE A 27 -21.40 0.83 1.68
N GLU A 28 -22.39 0.29 0.98
CA GLU A 28 -23.54 1.03 0.50
C GLU A 28 -24.37 1.58 1.68
N GLU A 29 -24.80 0.72 2.61
CA GLU A 29 -25.54 1.12 3.82
C GLU A 29 -24.78 2.19 4.61
N MET A 30 -23.47 1.99 4.74
CA MET A 30 -22.55 2.89 5.41
C MET A 30 -22.44 4.27 4.74
N LEU A 31 -22.48 4.34 3.41
CA LEU A 31 -22.45 5.61 2.68
C LEU A 31 -23.81 6.32 2.74
N GLU A 32 -24.92 5.57 2.73
CA GLU A 32 -26.28 6.09 2.90
C GLU A 32 -26.51 6.79 4.25
N GLU A 33 -25.72 6.45 5.27
CA GLU A 33 -25.71 7.13 6.57
C GLU A 33 -25.03 8.50 6.55
N THR A 34 -24.25 8.81 5.51
CA THR A 34 -23.55 10.09 5.37
C THR A 34 -24.45 11.15 4.72
N GLU A 35 -24.01 12.41 4.74
CA GLU A 35 -24.70 13.48 4.02
C GLU A 35 -24.36 13.53 2.53
N TYR A 36 -23.46 12.65 2.05
CA TYR A 36 -22.93 12.65 0.69
C TYR A 36 -23.60 11.60 -0.20
N ASP A 37 -23.46 11.75 -1.52
CA ASP A 37 -24.02 10.82 -2.49
C ASP A 37 -23.38 9.41 -2.40
N ALA A 38 -24.18 8.41 -2.02
CA ALA A 38 -23.72 7.02 -1.88
C ALA A 38 -23.48 6.32 -3.22
N GLU A 39 -24.29 6.62 -4.25
CA GLU A 39 -24.17 6.03 -5.59
C GLU A 39 -22.85 6.48 -6.23
N LEU A 40 -22.55 7.78 -6.15
CA LEU A 40 -21.28 8.35 -6.60
C LEU A 40 -20.09 7.70 -5.89
N GLY A 41 -20.18 7.50 -4.57
CA GLY A 41 -19.12 6.87 -3.77
C GLY A 41 -18.82 5.43 -4.20
N MET A 42 -19.87 4.63 -4.42
CA MET A 42 -19.75 3.24 -4.87
C MET A 42 -19.18 3.15 -6.30
N GLU A 43 -19.66 4.01 -7.21
CA GLU A 43 -19.18 4.03 -8.59
C GLU A 43 -17.71 4.48 -8.68
N MET A 44 -17.35 5.57 -8.00
CA MET A 44 -15.96 6.05 -7.95
C MET A 44 -15.02 5.01 -7.35
N ALA A 45 -15.42 4.30 -6.29
CA ALA A 45 -14.61 3.25 -5.68
C ALA A 45 -14.33 2.10 -6.67
N LYS A 46 -15.37 1.63 -7.36
CA LYS A 46 -15.24 0.60 -8.40
C LYS A 46 -14.30 1.02 -9.50
N ASP A 47 -14.47 2.23 -10.03
CA ASP A 47 -13.67 2.71 -11.14
C ASP A 47 -12.25 3.12 -10.71
N ALA A 48 -12.02 3.50 -9.45
CA ALA A 48 -10.68 3.71 -8.92
C ALA A 48 -9.87 2.40 -8.89
N MET A 49 -10.49 1.27 -8.54
CA MET A 49 -9.85 -0.05 -8.65
C MET A 49 -9.59 -0.45 -10.11
N ARG A 50 -10.47 -0.09 -11.03
CA ARG A 50 -10.25 -0.31 -12.47
C ARG A 50 -9.13 0.57 -13.02
N LEU A 51 -9.00 1.79 -12.49
CA LEU A 51 -7.93 2.73 -12.80
C LEU A 51 -6.57 2.16 -12.36
N THR A 52 -6.45 1.64 -11.14
CA THR A 52 -5.19 1.00 -10.68
C THR A 52 -4.84 -0.26 -11.49
N LYS A 53 -5.85 -1.04 -11.89
CA LYS A 53 -5.71 -2.17 -12.82
C LYS A 53 -5.29 -1.80 -14.25
N GLY A 54 -5.28 -0.51 -14.60
CA GLY A 54 -5.02 -0.03 -15.96
C GLY A 54 -6.17 -0.28 -16.94
N GLU A 55 -7.37 -0.57 -16.45
CA GLU A 55 -8.60 -0.73 -17.26
C GLU A 55 -9.29 0.61 -17.56
N LEU A 56 -8.92 1.66 -16.83
CA LEU A 56 -9.29 3.05 -17.06
C LEU A 56 -8.03 3.91 -17.03
N THR A 57 -8.03 5.00 -17.78
CA THR A 57 -7.00 6.03 -17.70
C THR A 57 -7.40 7.13 -16.71
N ASP A 58 -6.42 7.89 -16.20
CA ASP A 58 -6.69 9.06 -15.35
C ASP A 58 -7.66 10.04 -16.02
N GLU A 59 -7.50 10.27 -17.33
CA GLU A 59 -8.35 11.18 -18.10
C GLU A 59 -9.80 10.68 -18.18
N GLU A 60 -10.00 9.39 -18.45
CA GLU A 60 -11.35 8.80 -18.50
C GLU A 60 -12.03 8.79 -17.12
N PHE A 61 -11.26 8.57 -16.04
CA PHE A 61 -11.77 8.61 -14.68
C PHE A 61 -12.14 10.05 -14.28
N TYR A 62 -11.29 11.02 -14.58
CA TYR A 62 -11.56 12.43 -14.35
C TYR A 62 -12.82 12.87 -15.13
N ASP A 63 -12.87 12.63 -16.44
CA ASP A 63 -14.01 13.04 -17.28
C ASP A 63 -15.34 12.42 -16.86
N ARG A 64 -15.30 11.22 -16.26
CA ARG A 64 -16.50 10.54 -15.79
C ARG A 64 -17.10 11.21 -14.56
N TYR A 65 -16.25 11.65 -13.62
CA TYR A 65 -16.70 12.04 -12.27
C TYR A 65 -16.46 13.51 -11.93
N HIS A 66 -15.70 14.26 -12.72
CA HIS A 66 -15.35 15.65 -12.40
C HIS A 66 -16.59 16.54 -12.18
N GLU A 67 -17.58 16.47 -13.08
CA GLU A 67 -18.79 17.28 -12.95
C GLU A 67 -19.58 16.93 -11.69
N ASP A 68 -19.73 15.63 -11.38
CA ASP A 68 -20.46 15.15 -10.21
C ASP A 68 -19.73 15.49 -8.90
N VAL A 69 -18.39 15.36 -8.88
CA VAL A 69 -17.54 15.75 -7.74
C VAL A 69 -17.65 17.25 -7.48
N VAL A 70 -17.60 18.10 -8.52
CA VAL A 70 -17.76 19.55 -8.36
C VAL A 70 -19.18 19.92 -7.93
N GLU A 71 -20.21 19.20 -8.41
CA GLU A 71 -21.59 19.43 -7.98
C GLU A 71 -21.79 19.11 -6.49
N GLU A 72 -21.24 18.00 -6.03
CA GLU A 72 -21.38 17.51 -4.67
C GLU A 72 -20.48 18.25 -3.66
N PHE A 73 -19.19 18.37 -3.97
CA PHE A 73 -18.16 18.86 -3.04
C PHE A 73 -17.75 20.31 -3.29
N GLY A 74 -18.16 20.90 -4.42
CA GLY A 74 -17.87 22.29 -4.80
C GLY A 74 -16.55 22.50 -5.54
N GLU A 75 -15.61 21.57 -5.39
CA GLU A 75 -14.31 21.54 -6.07
C GLU A 75 -13.85 20.09 -6.25
N ASP A 76 -12.92 19.89 -7.18
CA ASP A 76 -12.31 18.59 -7.47
C ASP A 76 -10.79 18.69 -7.24
N GLU A 77 -10.37 18.33 -6.03
CA GLU A 77 -8.96 18.37 -5.63
C GLU A 77 -8.27 17.00 -5.75
N ARG A 78 -8.88 16.05 -6.49
CA ARG A 78 -8.26 14.75 -6.73
C ARG A 78 -6.89 14.93 -7.43
N PRO A 79 -5.89 14.07 -7.16
CA PRO A 79 -4.52 14.27 -7.63
C PRO A 79 -4.39 14.37 -9.17
N MET A 80 -5.28 13.71 -9.91
CA MET A 80 -5.31 13.79 -11.37
C MET A 80 -5.91 15.09 -11.93
N ALA A 81 -6.71 15.82 -11.17
CA ALA A 81 -7.47 16.97 -11.68
C ALA A 81 -6.55 18.07 -12.20
N GLY A 82 -5.61 18.54 -11.37
CA GLY A 82 -4.69 19.61 -11.74
C GLY A 82 -3.79 19.27 -12.94
N ARG A 83 -3.29 18.03 -13.00
CA ARG A 83 -2.44 17.57 -14.13
C ARG A 83 -3.22 17.49 -15.44
N ILE A 84 -4.46 17.03 -15.42
CA ILE A 84 -5.30 16.91 -16.61
C ILE A 84 -5.74 18.29 -17.11
N GLU A 85 -6.16 19.17 -16.21
CA GLU A 85 -6.53 20.54 -16.57
C GLU A 85 -5.33 21.29 -17.18
N ALA A 86 -4.15 21.19 -16.56
CA ALA A 86 -2.93 21.79 -17.10
C ALA A 86 -2.54 21.23 -18.48
N ALA A 87 -2.68 19.91 -18.70
CA ALA A 87 -2.42 19.30 -19.99
C ALA A 87 -3.40 19.80 -21.07
N ARG A 88 -4.69 19.92 -20.74
CA ARG A 88 -5.72 20.45 -21.65
C ARG A 88 -5.52 21.93 -21.99
N GLU A 89 -5.11 22.72 -21.01
CA GLU A 89 -4.75 24.12 -21.24
C GLU A 89 -3.57 24.24 -22.21
N ALA A 90 -2.52 23.44 -22.01
CA ALA A 90 -1.35 23.40 -22.89
C ALA A 90 -1.70 23.02 -24.34
N ASP A 91 -2.54 22.00 -24.54
CA ASP A 91 -3.02 21.59 -25.86
C ASP A 91 -3.88 22.69 -26.53
N SER A 92 -4.68 23.40 -25.74
CA SER A 92 -5.51 24.50 -26.24
C SER A 92 -4.69 25.69 -26.72
N ASP A 93 -3.58 25.99 -26.04
CA ASP A 93 -2.65 27.05 -26.41
C ASP A 93 -1.81 26.68 -27.64
N GLU A 94 -1.38 25.42 -27.77
CA GLU A 94 -0.75 24.93 -29.01
C GLU A 94 -1.72 24.98 -30.21
N GLY A 95 -2.99 24.64 -29.99
CA GLY A 95 -4.08 24.80 -30.95
C GLY A 95 -4.29 26.27 -31.35
N ALA A 96 -4.27 27.20 -30.39
CA ALA A 96 -4.40 28.64 -30.64
C ALA A 96 -3.20 29.21 -31.42
N VAL A 97 -1.97 28.73 -31.13
CA VAL A 97 -0.75 29.10 -31.86
C VAL A 97 -0.78 28.55 -33.29
N SER A 98 -1.24 27.31 -33.47
CA SER A 98 -1.45 26.67 -34.79
C SER A 98 -2.50 27.40 -35.63
N GLU A 99 -3.63 27.80 -35.02
CA GLU A 99 -4.70 28.54 -35.68
C GLU A 99 -4.27 29.99 -36.03
N LEU A 100 -3.49 30.65 -35.16
CA LEU A 100 -2.89 31.94 -35.42
C LEU A 100 -1.85 31.89 -36.55
N LEU A 101 -1.02 30.83 -36.60
CA LEU A 101 -0.09 30.58 -37.70
C LEU A 101 -0.81 30.31 -39.02
N SER A 102 -1.97 29.65 -38.98
CA SER A 102 -2.81 29.43 -40.17
C SER A 102 -3.49 30.72 -40.67
N THR A 103 -3.80 31.64 -39.75
CA THR A 103 -4.45 32.93 -40.05
C THR A 103 -3.45 33.99 -40.54
N ILE A 104 -2.18 33.88 -40.15
CA ILE A 104 -1.08 34.76 -40.62
C ILE A 104 -0.45 34.24 -41.94
N GLY A 105 -0.77 33.01 -42.36
CA GLY A 105 -0.19 32.32 -43.51
C GLY A 105 -0.81 32.66 -44.88
N GLY A 106 -0.66 33.91 -45.33
CA GLY A 106 -0.83 34.25 -46.75
C GLY A 106 0.36 33.77 -47.58
N ASP A 107 0.15 32.72 -48.39
CA ASP A 107 0.87 32.33 -49.62
C ASP A 107 2.37 32.69 -49.73
N GLU A 108 3.20 32.30 -48.77
CA GLU A 108 4.65 32.23 -48.98
C GLU A 108 5.21 30.98 -48.30
N SER A 109 5.77 30.10 -49.14
CA SER A 109 6.41 28.82 -48.82
C SER A 109 7.13 28.78 -47.46
N ARG A 110 6.81 27.76 -46.65
CA ARG A 110 7.47 27.35 -45.37
C ARG A 110 9.01 27.43 -45.38
N ARG A 111 9.66 27.42 -46.56
CA ARG A 111 11.12 27.54 -46.71
C ARG A 111 11.67 28.97 -46.57
N ASP A 112 10.89 30.03 -46.78
CA ASP A 112 11.40 31.41 -46.69
C ASP A 112 11.35 31.98 -45.26
N VAL A 113 10.42 31.51 -44.43
CA VAL A 113 10.36 31.87 -43.00
C VAL A 113 11.53 31.27 -42.22
N MET A 114 11.84 29.99 -42.47
CA MET A 114 13.02 29.29 -41.93
C MET A 114 14.35 29.97 -42.31
N LYS A 115 14.40 30.61 -43.50
CA LYS A 115 15.56 31.39 -43.94
C LYS A 115 15.70 32.75 -43.26
N LYS A 116 14.59 33.38 -42.86
CA LYS A 116 14.58 34.67 -42.15
C LYS A 116 14.83 34.53 -40.65
N MET A 117 14.39 33.42 -40.02
CA MET A 117 14.72 33.13 -38.62
C MET A 117 16.18 32.65 -38.45
N GLY A 118 16.80 32.12 -39.51
CA GLY A 118 18.20 31.66 -39.51
C GLY A 118 19.30 32.74 -39.42
N VAL A 119 18.98 34.01 -39.13
CA VAL A 119 19.97 35.09 -38.95
C VAL A 119 20.04 35.59 -37.50
N GLY A 120 19.31 34.97 -36.56
CA GLY A 120 19.15 35.48 -35.19
C GLY A 120 19.44 34.52 -34.03
N ALA A 121 19.93 33.30 -34.25
CA ALA A 121 20.30 32.40 -33.16
C ALA A 121 21.61 31.66 -33.52
N SER A 122 22.74 32.28 -33.16
CA SER A 122 24.07 31.70 -33.25
C SER A 122 24.57 31.38 -31.84
N ALA A 123 24.03 30.30 -31.25
CA ALA A 123 24.53 29.51 -30.11
C ALA A 123 23.44 28.44 -29.92
N VAL A 124 23.58 27.17 -30.29
CA VAL A 124 24.56 26.18 -29.86
C VAL A 124 24.81 25.18 -31.01
N GLY A 125 25.95 24.49 -30.96
CA GLY A 125 26.63 23.82 -32.07
C GLY A 125 25.88 22.72 -32.83
N LEU A 126 26.10 22.75 -34.15
CA LEU A 126 25.79 21.73 -35.15
C LEU A 126 26.89 20.67 -35.27
N GLY A 127 26.49 19.42 -35.51
CA GLY A 127 27.15 18.47 -36.41
C GLY A 127 26.08 17.53 -36.98
N ALA A 128 25.48 17.73 -38.17
CA ALA A 128 25.98 17.62 -39.55
C ALA A 128 26.44 16.18 -39.88
N PHE A 129 25.93 15.35 -40.81
CA PHE A 129 25.13 15.38 -42.06
C PHE A 129 24.40 14.00 -42.13
N GLY A 130 23.27 13.71 -42.80
CA GLY A 130 22.72 14.15 -44.08
C GLY A 130 22.80 13.03 -45.13
N ALA A 131 21.75 12.20 -45.31
CA ALA A 131 21.42 11.52 -46.58
C ALA A 131 19.97 10.99 -46.61
N SER A 132 19.30 11.24 -47.72
CA SER A 132 17.88 11.02 -48.02
C SER A 132 17.53 9.62 -48.53
N GLN A 133 16.39 9.05 -48.10
CA GLN A 133 15.29 8.46 -48.91
C GLN A 133 14.32 7.66 -48.00
N SER A 134 13.02 7.96 -48.09
CA SER A 134 11.90 7.13 -47.58
C SER A 134 11.67 5.90 -48.50
N PRO A 135 10.85 4.87 -48.16
CA PRO A 135 9.92 4.76 -47.02
C PRO A 135 9.97 3.41 -46.23
N ASP A 136 9.23 3.41 -45.11
CA ASP A 136 8.76 2.30 -44.25
C ASP A 136 9.73 1.73 -43.17
N PRO A 137 9.17 1.31 -42.01
CA PRO A 137 9.72 1.63 -40.69
C PRO A 137 10.59 0.50 -40.09
N PRO A 138 11.71 0.83 -39.41
CA PRO A 138 12.35 -0.06 -38.46
C PRO A 138 12.35 0.62 -37.07
N THR A 139 11.85 0.00 -35.99
CA THR A 139 12.48 -1.08 -35.22
C THR A 139 14.02 -0.99 -35.22
N SER A 140 14.59 -0.32 -34.24
CA SER A 140 15.97 -0.51 -33.78
C SER A 140 16.08 0.22 -32.45
N ALA A 141 16.19 -0.48 -31.32
CA ALA A 141 17.43 -1.14 -30.88
C ALA A 141 18.58 -0.13 -30.80
N VAL A 142 18.76 0.44 -29.61
CA VAL A 142 20.10 0.71 -29.07
C VAL A 142 20.42 -0.47 -28.18
N GLN A 143 21.46 -1.21 -28.59
CA GLN A 143 22.22 -2.07 -27.71
C GLN A 143 23.14 -1.13 -26.93
N ASP A 144 22.96 -1.07 -25.62
CA ASP A 144 24.08 -0.95 -24.71
C ASP A 144 24.06 -2.25 -23.88
N GLU A 145 25.14 -3.01 -24.01
CA GLU A 145 25.45 -4.14 -23.14
C GLU A 145 26.03 -3.54 -21.84
N ASP A 146 25.65 -4.09 -20.69
CA ASP A 146 26.05 -3.74 -19.31
C ASP A 146 25.11 -2.76 -18.54
N ALA A 147 23.94 -3.25 -18.11
CA ALA A 147 23.32 -3.00 -16.78
C ALA A 147 22.00 -3.78 -16.66
N GLU A 148 21.92 -4.64 -15.66
CA GLU A 148 20.71 -5.35 -15.23
C GLU A 148 19.91 -4.43 -14.28
N GLY A 149 18.58 -4.43 -14.41
CA GLY A 149 17.66 -3.99 -13.34
C GLY A 149 16.89 -2.68 -13.58
N ALA A 150 15.56 -2.81 -13.49
CA ALA A 150 14.55 -1.78 -13.21
C ALA A 150 14.27 -0.68 -14.26
N ASP A 151 13.08 -0.74 -14.87
CA ASP A 151 12.32 0.44 -15.27
C ASP A 151 10.84 0.18 -14.94
N ALA A 152 10.44 0.56 -13.71
CA ALA A 152 9.07 0.86 -13.38
C ALA A 152 8.83 2.32 -13.80
N ASP A 153 8.11 2.49 -14.91
CA ASP A 153 7.61 3.80 -15.34
C ASP A 153 6.42 4.17 -14.46
N ALA A 154 6.72 4.73 -13.27
CA ALA A 154 5.76 5.45 -12.45
C ALA A 154 5.92 6.93 -12.77
N GLY A 155 5.00 7.46 -13.57
CA GLY A 155 4.92 8.89 -13.86
C GLY A 155 4.48 9.67 -12.62
N GLY A 156 5.45 10.23 -11.90
CA GLY A 156 5.28 11.25 -10.88
C GLY A 156 6.53 12.13 -10.82
N ASP A 157 6.44 13.36 -11.33
CA ASP A 157 7.44 14.40 -11.08
C ASP A 157 7.36 14.80 -9.60
N GLY A 158 8.07 14.08 -8.73
CA GLY A 158 8.27 14.42 -7.32
C GLY A 158 9.76 14.38 -7.01
N ASP A 159 10.32 15.51 -6.57
CA ASP A 159 11.65 15.62 -5.96
C ASP A 159 11.66 14.90 -4.58
N GLY A 160 11.31 13.61 -4.54
CA GLY A 160 11.45 12.76 -3.36
C GLY A 160 12.93 12.49 -3.06
N ASP A 161 13.26 12.19 -1.81
CA ASP A 161 14.59 11.75 -1.39
C ASP A 161 15.00 10.38 -1.95
N GLY A 162 14.09 9.72 -2.68
CA GLY A 162 14.26 8.38 -3.24
C GLY A 162 13.79 7.27 -2.31
N THR A 163 13.39 7.62 -1.08
CA THR A 163 12.96 6.65 -0.06
C THR A 163 11.51 6.23 -0.28
N GLN A 164 11.25 4.94 -0.14
CA GLN A 164 9.92 4.35 -0.18
C GLN A 164 9.72 3.46 1.04
N TRP A 165 9.04 3.97 2.06
CA TRP A 165 8.80 3.19 3.27
C TRP A 165 7.87 2.01 3.00
N GLY A 166 8.19 0.86 3.59
CA GLY A 166 7.42 -0.37 3.44
C GLY A 166 7.76 -1.43 4.49
N MET A 167 7.10 -2.58 4.36
CA MET A 167 7.29 -3.72 5.26
C MET A 167 7.56 -5.02 4.50
N ALA A 168 8.39 -5.88 5.09
CA ALA A 168 8.39 -7.31 4.83
C ALA A 168 7.74 -8.02 6.02
N LEU A 169 6.70 -8.83 5.77
CA LEU A 169 5.91 -9.50 6.80
C LEU A 169 6.05 -11.01 6.65
N ASP A 170 6.71 -11.65 7.60
CA ASP A 170 6.88 -13.10 7.63
C ASP A 170 5.71 -13.78 8.34
N LEU A 171 4.82 -14.37 7.55
CA LEU A 171 3.63 -15.03 8.05
C LEU A 171 3.93 -16.39 8.69
N GLU A 172 5.09 -16.99 8.38
CA GLU A 172 5.46 -18.32 8.90
C GLU A 172 6.09 -18.22 10.30
N THR A 173 6.71 -17.08 10.65
CA THR A 173 7.22 -16.84 12.00
C THR A 173 6.18 -16.21 12.93
N CYS A 174 5.12 -15.60 12.38
CA CYS A 174 4.03 -15.02 13.17
C CYS A 174 3.34 -16.06 14.07
N ASP A 175 3.16 -15.73 15.35
CA ASP A 175 2.52 -16.61 16.33
C ASP A 175 1.15 -16.14 16.82
N GLY A 176 0.63 -15.05 16.23
CA GLY A 176 -0.68 -14.51 16.59
C GLY A 176 -0.75 -13.88 17.98
N CYS A 177 0.37 -13.51 18.62
CA CYS A 177 0.38 -12.96 19.99
C CYS A 177 -0.27 -11.57 20.17
N LEU A 178 -0.52 -10.86 19.06
CA LEU A 178 -1.10 -9.51 19.02
C LEU A 178 -0.25 -8.39 19.67
N SER A 179 1.01 -8.66 20.05
CA SER A 179 1.91 -7.64 20.65
C SER A 179 2.07 -6.41 19.76
N CYS A 180 2.20 -6.63 18.45
CA CYS A 180 2.31 -5.58 17.45
C CYS A 180 1.05 -4.69 17.35
N VAL A 181 -0.15 -5.25 17.55
CA VAL A 181 -1.42 -4.50 17.59
C VAL A 181 -1.47 -3.63 18.84
N VAL A 182 -1.10 -4.19 20.00
CA VAL A 182 -1.08 -3.47 21.27
C VAL A 182 -0.07 -2.32 21.23
N ALA A 183 1.12 -2.54 20.67
CA ALA A 183 2.14 -1.51 20.55
C ALA A 183 1.74 -0.39 19.59
N CYS A 184 1.13 -0.73 18.44
CA CYS A 184 0.63 0.27 17.50
C CYS A 184 -0.46 1.15 18.14
N ASN A 185 -1.35 0.58 18.97
CA ASN A 185 -2.30 1.38 19.75
C ASN A 185 -1.62 2.19 20.87
N ALA A 186 -0.56 1.66 21.49
CA ALA A 186 0.16 2.40 22.53
C ALA A 186 0.87 3.64 21.98
N GLU A 187 1.39 3.56 20.76
CA GLU A 187 2.08 4.66 20.05
C GLU A 187 1.08 5.68 19.49
N HIS A 188 -0.04 5.23 18.93
CA HIS A 188 -0.98 6.12 18.22
C HIS A 188 -2.25 6.45 18.99
N GLN A 189 -2.65 5.63 19.96
CA GLN A 189 -3.90 5.78 20.70
C GLN A 189 -5.10 6.02 19.78
N TRP A 190 -5.24 5.18 18.74
CA TRP A 190 -6.33 5.33 17.76
C TRP A 190 -7.71 5.27 18.44
N ASN A 191 -8.73 5.70 17.71
CA ASN A 191 -10.10 5.68 18.20
C ASN A 191 -10.67 4.24 18.32
N ASP A 192 -11.66 4.09 19.19
CA ASP A 192 -12.30 2.79 19.45
C ASP A 192 -12.88 2.17 18.15
N GLY A 193 -12.55 0.90 17.89
CA GLY A 193 -12.97 0.20 16.69
C GLY A 193 -12.10 0.44 15.44
N ALA A 194 -11.04 1.25 15.53
CA ALA A 194 -10.10 1.50 14.46
C ALA A 194 -8.79 0.72 14.63
N ASN A 195 -8.83 -0.62 14.73
CA ASN A 195 -7.60 -1.40 14.76
C ASN A 195 -6.83 -1.20 13.44
N TRP A 196 -5.72 -0.46 13.46
CA TRP A 196 -4.97 -0.08 12.25
C TRP A 196 -4.24 -1.26 11.58
N MET A 197 -4.16 -2.38 12.28
CA MET A 197 -3.61 -3.64 11.80
C MET A 197 -4.40 -4.80 12.40
N TYR A 198 -4.65 -5.82 11.58
CA TYR A 198 -5.24 -7.07 12.04
C TYR A 198 -4.28 -8.23 11.80
N ILE A 199 -4.12 -9.09 12.80
CA ILE A 199 -3.59 -10.45 12.67
C ILE A 199 -4.78 -11.40 12.57
N LEU A 200 -4.91 -12.06 11.42
CA LEU A 200 -6.04 -12.92 11.09
C LEU A 200 -5.54 -14.36 10.98
N ALA A 201 -5.94 -15.23 11.91
CA ALA A 201 -5.78 -16.67 11.71
C ALA A 201 -6.80 -17.14 10.65
N TYR A 202 -6.38 -18.00 9.73
CA TYR A 202 -7.26 -18.52 8.69
C TYR A 202 -6.98 -20.00 8.36
N GLU A 203 -7.99 -20.66 7.81
CA GLU A 203 -7.91 -22.00 7.22
C GLU A 203 -8.29 -21.94 5.74
N ASP A 204 -7.54 -22.64 4.91
CA ASP A 204 -7.79 -22.76 3.47
C ASP A 204 -7.87 -24.23 3.00
N GLY A 205 -7.82 -25.17 3.94
CA GLY A 205 -7.82 -26.61 3.71
C GLY A 205 -6.45 -27.22 3.41
N ILE A 206 -5.36 -26.45 3.47
CA ILE A 206 -3.97 -26.94 3.38
C ILE A 206 -3.42 -27.21 4.77
N VAL A 207 -3.54 -26.24 5.67
CA VAL A 207 -3.22 -26.35 7.10
C VAL A 207 -4.54 -26.30 7.86
N GLU A 208 -4.84 -27.37 8.60
CA GLU A 208 -5.99 -27.39 9.52
C GLU A 208 -5.55 -26.73 10.82
N SER A 209 -6.33 -25.78 11.35
CA SER A 209 -5.97 -25.16 12.62
C SER A 209 -6.08 -26.17 13.75
N PRO A 210 -5.29 -25.99 14.82
CA PRO A 210 -5.40 -26.81 16.01
C PRO A 210 -6.81 -26.73 16.61
N GLU A 211 -7.21 -27.71 17.42
CA GLU A 211 -8.41 -27.54 18.24
C GLU A 211 -8.13 -26.49 19.34
N PRO A 212 -9.15 -25.73 19.81
CA PRO A 212 -8.97 -24.67 20.82
C PRO A 212 -8.24 -25.11 22.11
N ASP A 213 -8.39 -26.38 22.49
CA ASP A 213 -7.72 -26.94 23.67
C ASP A 213 -6.20 -27.13 23.48
N ASP A 214 -5.71 -27.11 22.22
CA ASP A 214 -4.31 -27.34 21.83
C ASP A 214 -3.58 -26.07 21.35
N PHE A 215 -4.24 -24.91 21.37
CA PHE A 215 -3.68 -23.61 20.93
C PHE A 215 -2.35 -23.23 21.63
N ASP A 216 -2.18 -23.63 22.90
CA ASP A 216 -0.98 -23.36 23.69
C ASP A 216 0.18 -24.35 23.41
N SER A 217 -0.08 -25.39 22.60
CA SER A 217 0.84 -26.50 22.38
C SER A 217 1.30 -26.67 20.93
N THR A 218 0.68 -25.95 20.00
CA THR A 218 0.97 -26.03 18.56
C THR A 218 0.85 -24.64 17.93
N ARG A 219 1.73 -24.34 16.96
CA ARG A 219 1.77 -23.06 16.23
C ARG A 219 1.27 -23.20 14.79
N ASP A 220 0.55 -24.27 14.49
CA ASP A 220 0.17 -24.66 13.13
C ASP A 220 -1.07 -23.90 12.63
N PHE A 221 -1.00 -22.57 12.62
CA PHE A 221 -2.00 -21.70 12.01
C PHE A 221 -1.39 -21.01 10.79
N ASN A 222 -2.22 -20.73 9.79
CA ASN A 222 -1.86 -19.68 8.84
C ASN A 222 -2.33 -18.34 9.39
N TYR A 223 -1.46 -17.33 9.32
CA TYR A 223 -1.80 -15.96 9.69
C TYR A 223 -1.73 -15.04 8.48
N LEU A 224 -2.57 -14.00 8.50
CA LEU A 224 -2.41 -12.82 7.65
C LEU A 224 -2.27 -11.59 8.55
N ILE A 225 -1.12 -10.92 8.45
CA ILE A 225 -0.88 -9.60 9.05
C ILE A 225 -1.38 -8.54 8.05
N ARG A 226 -2.46 -7.83 8.36
CA ARG A 226 -3.14 -6.92 7.42
C ARG A 226 -3.15 -5.47 7.93
N PRO A 227 -2.04 -4.72 7.76
CA PRO A 227 -2.01 -3.27 7.96
C PRO A 227 -2.42 -2.52 6.69
N CYS A 228 -2.40 -1.18 6.74
CA CYS A 228 -2.41 -0.37 5.52
C CYS A 228 -1.18 -0.71 4.66
N GLN A 229 -1.39 -0.88 3.36
CA GLN A 229 -0.34 -1.28 2.43
C GLN A 229 0.45 -0.09 1.87
N HIS A 230 0.04 1.15 2.20
CA HIS A 230 0.66 2.39 1.72
C HIS A 230 0.94 2.42 0.20
N CYS A 231 -0.02 1.90 -0.58
CA CYS A 231 0.05 1.76 -2.04
C CYS A 231 0.65 2.98 -2.75
N THR A 232 1.60 2.76 -3.65
CA THR A 232 2.10 3.85 -4.52
C THR A 232 1.08 4.24 -5.58
N ASP A 233 0.22 3.30 -6.00
CA ASP A 233 -0.96 3.59 -6.80
C ASP A 233 -2.24 3.41 -5.96
N ALA A 234 -2.51 4.40 -5.10
CA ALA A 234 -3.55 4.33 -4.08
C ALA A 234 -4.95 4.63 -4.63
N PRO A 235 -5.87 3.64 -4.72
CA PRO A 235 -7.26 3.91 -5.13
C PRO A 235 -8.00 4.79 -4.12
N CYS A 236 -7.62 4.71 -2.83
CA CYS A 236 -8.21 5.53 -1.78
C CYS A 236 -7.88 7.02 -1.92
N GLU A 237 -6.71 7.36 -2.49
CA GLU A 237 -6.32 8.75 -2.80
C GLU A 237 -7.10 9.28 -4.00
N LYS A 238 -7.21 8.46 -5.06
CA LYS A 238 -7.92 8.77 -6.31
C LYS A 238 -9.40 9.11 -6.11
N VAL A 239 -10.03 8.63 -5.04
CA VAL A 239 -11.45 8.91 -4.74
C VAL A 239 -11.67 10.02 -3.71
N CYS A 240 -10.62 10.61 -3.15
CA CYS A 240 -10.77 11.64 -2.13
C CYS A 240 -11.03 13.00 -2.77
N PRO A 241 -12.21 13.60 -2.61
CA PRO A 241 -12.56 14.84 -3.31
C PRO A 241 -11.81 16.08 -2.80
N THR A 242 -11.32 16.05 -1.55
CA THR A 242 -10.67 17.18 -0.86
C THR A 242 -9.15 17.04 -0.67
N THR A 243 -8.53 16.01 -1.27
CA THR A 243 -7.11 15.67 -1.04
C THR A 243 -6.74 15.39 0.44
N ALA A 244 -7.73 15.18 1.32
CA ALA A 244 -7.45 14.78 2.70
C ALA A 244 -6.61 13.49 2.73
N ARG A 245 -7.00 12.51 1.91
CA ARG A 245 -6.16 11.36 1.57
C ARG A 245 -5.15 11.80 0.50
N HIS A 246 -3.87 11.66 0.80
CA HIS A 246 -2.78 12.03 -0.11
C HIS A 246 -1.56 11.17 0.13
N THR A 247 -0.72 11.03 -0.89
CA THR A 247 0.63 10.48 -0.75
C THR A 247 1.60 11.62 -0.48
N ARG A 248 2.41 11.50 0.59
CA ARG A 248 3.47 12.45 0.93
C ARG A 248 4.71 12.16 0.08
N ASP A 249 5.33 13.21 -0.46
CA ASP A 249 6.53 13.09 -1.31
C ASP A 249 7.70 12.43 -0.56
N ALA A 250 7.88 12.76 0.72
CA ALA A 250 8.89 12.15 1.58
C ALA A 250 8.46 10.76 2.04
N GLY A 251 9.13 9.73 1.52
CA GLY A 251 8.94 8.34 1.94
C GLY A 251 7.71 7.64 1.38
N GLY A 252 6.93 8.29 0.50
CA GLY A 252 5.76 7.69 -0.17
C GLY A 252 4.64 7.25 0.78
N LEU A 253 4.48 7.92 1.93
CA LEU A 253 3.44 7.57 2.89
C LEU A 253 2.08 8.09 2.44
N VAL A 254 1.11 7.18 2.27
CA VAL A 254 -0.29 7.56 2.12
C VAL A 254 -0.83 8.00 3.49
N LEU A 255 -1.31 9.22 3.65
CA LEU A 255 -1.76 9.79 4.93
C LEU A 255 -3.22 10.26 4.86
N THR A 256 -3.86 10.51 6.00
CA THR A 256 -5.08 11.32 6.07
C THR A 256 -4.72 12.62 6.75
N ASP A 257 -5.03 13.75 6.15
CA ASP A 257 -5.11 15.02 6.87
C ASP A 257 -6.47 15.14 7.57
N TYR A 258 -6.44 15.17 8.91
CA TYR A 258 -7.64 15.23 9.74
C TYR A 258 -8.34 16.60 9.69
N ASP A 259 -7.64 17.69 9.37
CA ASP A 259 -8.23 19.03 9.27
C ASP A 259 -9.01 19.24 7.96
N VAL A 260 -8.69 18.47 6.93
CA VAL A 260 -9.31 18.54 5.60
C VAL A 260 -10.27 17.37 5.35
N CYS A 261 -10.17 16.29 6.14
CA CYS A 261 -11.07 15.15 6.01
C CYS A 261 -12.51 15.54 6.35
N ILE A 262 -13.38 15.40 5.36
CA ILE A 262 -14.82 15.70 5.50
C ILE A 262 -15.67 14.48 5.85
N GLY A 263 -15.05 13.32 6.03
CA GLY A 263 -15.77 12.12 6.42
C GLY A 263 -16.70 11.53 5.37
N CYS A 264 -16.43 11.70 4.06
CA CYS A 264 -17.28 11.14 2.99
C CYS A 264 -17.12 9.64 2.77
N ARG A 265 -16.04 9.04 3.31
CA ARG A 265 -15.79 7.59 3.36
C ARG A 265 -15.64 6.88 2.01
N TYR A 266 -15.54 7.61 0.90
CA TYR A 266 -15.27 7.00 -0.41
C TYR A 266 -13.96 6.21 -0.40
N CYS A 267 -12.93 6.72 0.29
CA CYS A 267 -11.65 6.03 0.48
C CYS A 267 -11.77 4.70 1.27
N GLN A 268 -12.81 4.54 2.08
CA GLN A 268 -13.09 3.30 2.81
C GLN A 268 -13.55 2.19 1.86
N VAL A 269 -14.38 2.54 0.88
CA VAL A 269 -14.92 1.63 -0.14
C VAL A 269 -13.90 1.36 -1.24
N ALA A 270 -13.09 2.34 -1.62
CA ALA A 270 -12.10 2.19 -2.68
C ALA A 270 -10.88 1.36 -2.27
N CYS A 271 -10.70 1.07 -0.99
CA CYS A 271 -9.53 0.34 -0.50
C CYS A 271 -9.75 -1.17 -0.56
N PRO A 272 -9.05 -1.92 -1.45
CA PRO A 272 -9.26 -3.36 -1.59
C PRO A 272 -8.94 -4.15 -0.32
N TYR A 273 -8.11 -3.59 0.56
CA TYR A 273 -7.67 -4.23 1.80
C TYR A 273 -8.64 -4.05 2.98
N GLY A 274 -9.60 -3.11 2.91
CA GLY A 274 -10.54 -2.83 4.00
C GLY A 274 -9.90 -2.26 5.27
N VAL A 275 -8.83 -1.47 5.12
CA VAL A 275 -7.97 -0.95 6.21
C VAL A 275 -8.09 0.55 6.46
N ASN A 276 -9.25 1.12 6.12
CA ASN A 276 -9.60 2.50 6.46
C ASN A 276 -10.79 2.50 7.43
N TYR A 277 -10.71 3.32 8.47
CA TYR A 277 -11.64 3.31 9.60
C TYR A 277 -12.20 4.71 9.80
N PHE A 278 -13.53 4.84 9.80
CA PHE A 278 -14.20 6.11 10.05
C PHE A 278 -14.43 6.30 11.54
N GLN A 279 -14.21 7.52 12.05
CA GLN A 279 -14.36 7.85 13.46
C GLN A 279 -15.76 8.41 13.76
N TRP A 280 -16.56 7.60 14.41
CA TRP A 280 -17.94 7.91 14.79
C TRP A 280 -18.03 8.77 16.05
N GLU A 281 -17.04 8.65 16.92
CA GLU A 281 -16.90 9.38 18.17
C GLU A 281 -15.61 10.19 18.15
N GLY A 282 -15.42 11.05 19.15
CA GLY A 282 -14.16 11.75 19.33
C GLY A 282 -13.10 10.85 19.98
N PRO A 283 -11.83 11.32 20.01
CA PRO A 283 -10.72 10.61 20.63
C PRO A 283 -11.05 10.09 22.03
N PRO A 284 -10.53 8.91 22.41
CA PRO A 284 -10.75 8.38 23.75
C PRO A 284 -10.20 9.33 24.83
N GLU A 285 -10.78 9.29 26.03
CA GLU A 285 -10.33 10.14 27.15
C GLU A 285 -8.82 9.98 27.40
N GLY A 286 -8.06 11.05 27.22
CA GLY A 286 -6.59 11.08 27.42
C GLY A 286 -5.77 11.13 26.13
N ALA A 287 -6.37 10.85 24.96
CA ALA A 287 -5.70 10.99 23.66
C ALA A 287 -5.43 12.47 23.28
N GLU A 288 -6.25 13.40 23.77
CA GLU A 288 -6.09 14.86 23.54
C GLU A 288 -4.75 15.43 24.03
N GLU A 289 -3.99 14.71 24.88
CA GLU A 289 -2.66 15.14 25.33
C GLU A 289 -1.56 14.90 24.29
N MET A 290 -1.83 14.18 23.20
CA MET A 290 -0.87 13.91 22.12
C MET A 290 -1.03 14.84 20.90
N ASP A 291 -2.12 15.59 20.80
CA ASP A 291 -2.50 16.38 19.61
C ASP A 291 -1.45 17.40 19.14
N GLU A 292 -0.65 17.97 20.05
CA GLU A 292 0.36 18.99 19.71
C GLU A 292 1.61 18.42 19.00
N ASP A 293 1.87 17.11 19.13
CA ASP A 293 3.06 16.45 18.59
C ASP A 293 2.76 15.63 17.31
N MET A 294 1.49 15.49 16.89
CA MET A 294 1.08 14.59 15.81
C MET A 294 1.07 15.18 14.39
N ILE A 295 1.92 16.19 14.16
CA ILE A 295 2.05 16.91 12.89
C ILE A 295 3.27 16.38 12.12
N TYR A 296 3.01 15.63 11.04
CA TYR A 296 4.04 14.83 10.35
C TYR A 296 4.03 14.99 8.84
N ASP A 297 3.68 16.19 8.37
CA ASP A 297 3.68 16.52 6.95
C ASP A 297 4.17 17.97 6.79
N GLU A 298 4.79 18.28 5.64
CA GLU A 298 5.28 19.61 5.30
C GLU A 298 4.18 20.69 5.31
N ARG A 299 2.93 20.23 5.30
CA ARG A 299 1.73 21.05 5.36
C ARG A 299 1.38 21.53 6.78
N ASP A 300 2.11 21.06 7.81
CA ASP A 300 1.91 21.38 9.23
C ASP A 300 0.52 20.91 9.73
N ARG A 301 0.13 19.68 9.36
CA ARG A 301 -1.22 19.13 9.58
C ARG A 301 -1.21 17.85 10.40
N TRP A 302 -2.30 17.64 11.13
CA TRP A 302 -2.52 16.47 11.97
C TRP A 302 -2.86 15.24 11.11
N VAL A 303 -1.97 14.24 11.12
CA VAL A 303 -2.05 13.08 10.21
C VAL A 303 -1.91 11.71 10.88
N SER A 304 -1.74 11.68 12.20
CA SER A 304 -1.50 10.46 12.97
C SER A 304 -2.12 10.57 14.36
N GLY A 305 -2.24 9.44 15.04
CA GLY A 305 -2.97 9.30 16.29
C GLY A 305 -4.49 9.28 16.13
N ALA A 306 -5.22 9.35 17.25
CA ALA A 306 -6.68 9.42 17.27
C ALA A 306 -7.19 10.72 16.64
N GLY A 307 -7.75 10.62 15.44
CA GLY A 307 -8.38 11.73 14.76
C GLY A 307 -9.70 12.18 15.42
N PRO A 308 -10.17 13.40 15.12
CA PRO A 308 -11.43 13.90 15.62
C PRO A 308 -12.62 13.13 15.04
N GLN A 309 -13.78 13.25 15.68
CA GLN A 309 -15.02 12.69 15.15
C GLN A 309 -15.26 13.16 13.72
N GLY A 310 -15.59 12.22 12.83
CA GLY A 310 -15.93 12.48 11.43
C GLY A 310 -14.76 12.31 10.45
N VAL A 311 -13.57 11.88 10.89
CA VAL A 311 -12.43 11.68 9.99
C VAL A 311 -12.14 10.20 9.73
N MET A 312 -11.26 9.95 8.75
CA MET A 312 -10.77 8.62 8.40
C MET A 312 -9.39 8.37 9.00
N GLU A 313 -9.23 7.27 9.72
CA GLU A 313 -7.94 6.77 10.21
C GLU A 313 -7.50 5.49 9.49
N LYS A 314 -6.21 5.18 9.62
CA LYS A 314 -5.57 3.95 9.16
C LYS A 314 -4.17 3.88 9.76
N CYS A 315 -3.49 2.75 9.62
CA CYS A 315 -2.04 2.67 9.85
C CYS A 315 -1.31 3.74 9.02
N VAL A 316 -0.30 4.40 9.60
CA VAL A 316 0.45 5.50 8.98
C VAL A 316 1.96 5.24 8.88
N PHE A 317 2.43 4.06 9.26
CA PHE A 317 3.87 3.71 9.30
C PHE A 317 4.72 4.63 10.20
N ASP A 318 4.20 4.97 11.39
CA ASP A 318 4.93 5.70 12.43
C ASP A 318 5.72 6.93 11.92
N PRO A 319 5.07 7.92 11.29
CA PRO A 319 5.79 9.01 10.63
C PRO A 319 6.67 9.83 11.61
N ALA A 320 6.33 9.85 12.90
CA ALA A 320 7.17 10.43 13.95
C ALA A 320 8.57 9.80 14.05
N ARG A 321 8.65 8.48 13.83
CA ARG A 321 9.91 7.74 13.77
C ARG A 321 10.66 8.06 12.49
N GLN A 322 9.97 8.02 11.35
CA GLN A 322 10.59 8.21 10.04
C GLN A 322 11.12 9.64 9.84
N ASP A 323 10.46 10.61 10.45
CA ASP A 323 10.89 12.01 10.41
C ASP A 323 11.97 12.31 11.49
N GLY A 324 12.43 11.29 12.23
CA GLY A 324 13.48 11.39 13.24
C GLY A 324 13.07 12.10 14.53
N GLN A 325 11.77 12.37 14.74
CA GLN A 325 11.27 13.09 15.91
C GLN A 325 11.41 12.26 17.20
N MET A 326 11.39 10.93 17.06
CA MET A 326 11.65 9.98 18.14
C MET A 326 13.15 9.62 18.29
N GLY A 327 14.03 10.25 17.52
CA GLY A 327 15.47 10.01 17.48
C GLY A 327 15.94 9.39 16.17
N GLU A 328 17.15 9.73 15.73
CA GLU A 328 17.74 9.21 14.48
C GLU A 328 17.87 7.67 14.48
N ASP A 329 18.05 7.06 15.66
CA ASP A 329 18.15 5.60 15.82
C ASP A 329 16.82 4.87 15.58
N MET A 330 15.69 5.60 15.54
CA MET A 330 14.35 5.04 15.30
C MET A 330 13.90 5.15 13.85
N VAL A 331 14.63 5.90 13.02
CA VAL A 331 14.30 6.07 11.59
C VAL A 331 14.45 4.71 10.91
N GLY A 332 13.47 4.33 10.11
CA GLY A 332 13.43 3.00 9.50
C GLY A 332 12.93 1.92 10.44
N THR A 333 12.24 2.27 11.54
CA THR A 333 11.58 1.29 12.42
C THR A 333 10.10 1.61 12.64
N THR A 334 9.33 0.64 13.14
CA THR A 334 7.93 0.85 13.58
C THR A 334 7.65 0.31 14.98
N ALA A 335 6.61 0.83 15.63
CA ALA A 335 6.18 0.33 16.94
C ALA A 335 5.72 -1.13 16.86
N CYS A 336 5.13 -1.54 15.72
CA CYS A 336 4.70 -2.91 15.52
C CYS A 336 5.85 -3.91 15.33
N GLU A 337 6.93 -3.50 14.66
CA GLU A 337 8.17 -4.25 14.50
C GLU A 337 8.90 -4.42 15.84
N GLU A 338 9.21 -3.34 16.55
CA GLU A 338 9.94 -3.41 17.83
C GLU A 338 9.24 -4.29 18.88
N ALA A 339 7.92 -4.37 18.80
CA ALA A 339 7.10 -5.14 19.72
C ALA A 339 6.87 -6.58 19.27
N CYS A 340 7.35 -7.02 18.11
CA CYS A 340 7.09 -8.34 17.55
C CYS A 340 8.10 -9.38 18.06
N PRO A 341 7.74 -10.25 19.03
CA PRO A 341 8.72 -11.18 19.59
C PRO A 341 9.25 -12.24 18.62
N PRO A 342 8.50 -12.70 17.60
CA PRO A 342 9.02 -13.58 16.57
C PRO A 342 9.83 -12.91 15.44
N GLY A 343 9.99 -11.58 15.43
CA GLY A 343 10.60 -10.86 14.30
C GLY A 343 9.85 -11.02 12.98
N ALA A 344 8.52 -11.15 13.03
CA ALA A 344 7.67 -11.36 11.85
C ALA A 344 7.42 -10.08 11.02
N ILE A 345 7.88 -8.92 11.50
CA ILE A 345 7.63 -7.62 10.88
C ILE A 345 8.98 -6.93 10.73
N GLN A 346 9.34 -6.60 9.51
CA GLN A 346 10.53 -5.82 9.18
C GLN A 346 10.09 -4.55 8.46
N PHE A 347 10.58 -3.40 8.87
CA PHE A 347 10.22 -2.11 8.28
C PHE A 347 11.45 -1.36 7.80
N GLY A 348 11.32 -0.59 6.72
CA GLY A 348 12.44 0.16 6.18
C GLY A 348 12.19 0.70 4.78
N ASP A 349 13.25 1.23 4.18
CA ASP A 349 13.21 1.79 2.83
C ASP A 349 13.26 0.67 1.77
N MET A 350 12.14 0.40 1.12
CA MET A 350 12.02 -0.60 0.06
C MET A 350 12.87 -0.29 -1.17
N ASN A 351 13.44 0.91 -1.31
CA ASN A 351 14.39 1.22 -2.38
C ASN A 351 15.85 1.07 -1.96
N ASP A 352 16.14 0.90 -0.66
CA ASP A 352 17.49 0.68 -0.14
C ASP A 352 17.74 -0.83 0.04
N PRO A 353 18.62 -1.45 -0.77
CA PRO A 353 18.92 -2.88 -0.64
C PRO A 353 19.54 -3.23 0.72
N ASP A 354 20.16 -2.28 1.41
CA ASP A 354 20.79 -2.50 2.72
C ASP A 354 19.78 -2.36 3.88
N SER A 355 18.51 -2.04 3.60
CA SER A 355 17.47 -1.92 4.63
C SER A 355 16.97 -3.27 5.15
N ASP A 356 16.51 -3.29 6.40
CA ASP A 356 16.00 -4.48 7.08
C ASP A 356 14.98 -5.30 6.24
N PRO A 357 13.91 -4.72 5.66
CA PRO A 357 12.97 -5.50 4.86
C PRO A 357 13.59 -6.03 3.56
N GLN A 358 14.54 -5.32 2.95
CA GLN A 358 15.21 -5.81 1.73
C GLN A 358 16.18 -6.94 2.03
N GLN A 359 17.00 -6.81 3.07
CA GLN A 359 17.89 -7.86 3.55
C GLN A 359 17.09 -9.11 3.95
N TYR A 360 15.95 -8.93 4.64
CA TYR A 360 15.07 -10.05 5.01
C TYR A 360 14.49 -10.77 3.78
N LEU A 361 14.06 -10.02 2.76
CA LEU A 361 13.50 -10.59 1.52
C LEU A 361 14.56 -11.26 0.63
N GLU A 362 15.81 -10.78 0.67
CA GLU A 362 16.93 -11.32 -0.09
C GLU A 362 17.33 -12.71 0.40
N ASP A 363 17.41 -12.91 1.72
CA ASP A 363 17.82 -14.17 2.34
C ASP A 363 16.99 -14.48 3.59
N VAL A 364 15.71 -14.83 3.37
CA VAL A 364 14.76 -15.19 4.44
C VAL A 364 15.32 -16.25 5.40
N PRO A 365 15.93 -17.36 4.95
CA PRO A 365 16.46 -18.36 5.87
C PRO A 365 17.54 -17.79 6.80
N LEU A 366 18.47 -17.00 6.27
CA LEU A 366 19.49 -16.35 7.08
C LEU A 366 18.89 -15.32 8.02
N ALA A 367 17.96 -14.49 7.54
CA ALA A 367 17.31 -13.47 8.35
C ALA A 367 16.53 -14.06 9.54
N ARG A 368 15.83 -15.17 9.34
CA ARG A 368 15.20 -15.95 10.42
C ARG A 368 16.22 -16.49 11.42
N ALA A 369 17.35 -16.98 10.94
CA ALA A 369 18.42 -17.50 11.80
C ALA A 369 19.06 -16.40 12.66
N LEU A 370 19.22 -15.19 12.11
CA LEU A 370 19.73 -14.03 12.83
C LEU A 370 18.76 -13.56 13.92
N GLU A 371 17.46 -13.59 13.65
CA GLU A 371 16.43 -13.27 14.65
C GLU A 371 16.34 -14.32 15.77
N ASP A 372 16.43 -15.61 15.43
CA ASP A 372 16.34 -16.71 16.40
C ASP A 372 17.60 -16.86 17.28
N ASP A 373 18.77 -16.45 16.78
CA ASP A 373 20.09 -16.51 17.46
C ASP A 373 20.35 -17.90 18.09
N PRO A 374 20.49 -18.96 17.28
CA PRO A 374 20.57 -20.33 17.78
C PRO A 374 21.83 -20.58 18.61
N ASP A 375 21.69 -21.31 19.72
CA ASP A 375 22.81 -21.75 20.57
C ASP A 375 23.65 -22.90 19.96
N GLU A 376 23.20 -23.51 18.85
CA GLU A 376 23.85 -24.67 18.24
C GLU A 376 25.09 -24.24 17.45
N GLU A 377 26.27 -24.73 17.88
CA GLU A 377 27.58 -24.38 17.30
C GLU A 377 27.64 -24.56 15.77
N GLU A 378 27.04 -25.64 15.25
CA GLU A 378 27.02 -25.91 13.81
C GLU A 378 26.16 -24.89 13.03
N LEU A 379 25.08 -24.37 13.63
CA LEU A 379 24.28 -23.30 13.04
C LEU A 379 24.97 -21.94 13.17
N GLN A 380 25.65 -21.66 14.29
CA GLN A 380 26.43 -20.44 14.45
C GLN A 380 27.57 -20.35 13.42
N ASP A 381 28.30 -21.44 13.21
CA ASP A 381 29.34 -21.53 12.18
C ASP A 381 28.73 -21.33 10.77
N ALA A 382 27.56 -21.90 10.52
CA ALA A 382 26.85 -21.72 9.24
C ALA A 382 26.44 -20.25 9.02
N ILE A 383 25.83 -19.60 10.02
CA ILE A 383 25.43 -18.19 9.97
C ILE A 383 26.66 -17.31 9.71
N ALA A 384 27.75 -17.49 10.47
CA ALA A 384 28.97 -16.71 10.31
C ALA A 384 29.60 -16.84 8.91
N ILE A 385 29.52 -18.02 8.29
CA ILE A 385 29.94 -18.22 6.89
C ILE A 385 29.04 -17.44 5.93
N LEU A 386 27.72 -17.49 6.13
CA LEU A 386 26.75 -16.84 5.23
C LEU A 386 26.76 -15.30 5.36
N GLU A 387 27.01 -14.76 6.55
CA GLU A 387 27.27 -13.34 6.77
C GLU A 387 28.66 -12.88 6.26
N GLY A 388 29.51 -13.83 5.85
CA GLY A 388 30.87 -13.56 5.40
C GLY A 388 31.83 -13.16 6.53
N GLU A 389 31.49 -13.46 7.78
CA GLU A 389 32.35 -13.27 8.95
C GLU A 389 33.41 -14.38 9.07
N GLU A 390 33.11 -15.58 8.58
CA GLU A 390 34.01 -16.73 8.52
C GLU A 390 34.21 -17.24 7.08
N GLU A 391 35.43 -17.69 6.78
CA GLU A 391 35.76 -18.24 5.46
C GLU A 391 35.29 -19.71 5.37
N PRO A 392 34.50 -20.09 4.35
CA PRO A 392 34.04 -21.45 4.18
C PRO A 392 35.19 -22.41 3.85
N ALA A 393 35.02 -23.69 4.16
CA ALA A 393 35.91 -24.75 3.70
C ALA A 393 35.91 -24.85 2.16
N ASP A 394 37.09 -25.15 1.58
CA ASP A 394 37.26 -25.28 0.13
C ASP A 394 36.51 -26.50 -0.44
N ASP A 395 36.41 -27.59 0.33
CA ASP A 395 35.71 -28.81 -0.03
C ASP A 395 35.21 -29.60 1.20
N GLU A 396 34.30 -30.56 0.97
CA GLU A 396 33.66 -31.35 2.04
C GLU A 396 34.62 -32.27 2.83
N ASP A 397 35.87 -32.44 2.39
CA ASP A 397 36.87 -33.25 3.08
C ASP A 397 37.76 -32.42 4.04
N ASP A 398 37.67 -31.09 4.00
CA ASP A 398 38.38 -30.17 4.90
C ASP A 398 37.65 -29.97 6.24
N ASP A 399 38.37 -29.50 7.26
CA ASP A 399 37.78 -29.20 8.57
C ASP A 399 36.96 -27.89 8.47
N GLY A 400 35.64 -27.96 8.61
CA GLY A 400 34.72 -26.82 8.57
C GLY A 400 33.48 -27.09 7.72
N LEU A 401 32.63 -26.07 7.56
CA LEU A 401 31.50 -26.10 6.64
C LEU A 401 31.87 -25.41 5.32
N THR A 402 31.49 -26.02 4.20
CA THR A 402 31.42 -25.32 2.91
C THR A 402 30.22 -24.37 2.91
N GLU A 403 30.23 -23.34 2.06
CA GLU A 403 29.09 -22.42 1.89
C GLU A 403 27.79 -23.17 1.54
N ASP A 404 27.86 -24.18 0.67
CA ASP A 404 26.73 -25.06 0.31
C ASP A 404 26.21 -25.89 1.50
N GLN A 405 27.08 -26.26 2.45
CA GLN A 405 26.66 -26.97 3.66
C GLN A 405 26.02 -26.01 4.66
N ALA A 406 26.62 -24.83 4.87
CA ALA A 406 26.07 -23.77 5.71
C ALA A 406 24.65 -23.38 5.23
N ARG A 407 24.50 -23.12 3.93
CA ARG A 407 23.20 -22.83 3.30
C ARG A 407 22.16 -23.92 3.57
N ARG A 408 22.51 -25.19 3.35
CA ARG A 408 21.61 -26.32 3.57
C ARG A 408 21.22 -26.52 5.04
N LEU A 409 22.11 -26.17 5.97
CA LEU A 409 21.82 -26.24 7.41
C LEU A 409 20.79 -25.17 7.78
N VAL A 410 21.04 -23.92 7.38
CA VAL A 410 20.14 -22.79 7.65
C VAL A 410 18.78 -23.00 6.98
N GLU A 411 18.73 -23.35 5.70
CA GLU A 411 17.46 -23.67 5.00
C GLU A 411 16.74 -24.88 5.60
N GLY A 412 17.49 -25.84 6.12
CA GLY A 412 16.94 -27.05 6.74
C GLY A 412 16.22 -26.76 8.05
N GLU A 413 16.68 -25.77 8.82
CA GLU A 413 16.09 -25.37 10.10
C GLU A 413 15.04 -24.27 9.92
N TYR A 414 15.34 -23.24 9.13
CA TYR A 414 14.53 -22.02 9.01
C TYR A 414 13.65 -21.97 7.76
N GLY A 415 13.61 -23.04 6.96
CA GLY A 415 12.87 -23.10 5.70
C GLY A 415 13.61 -22.40 4.57
N ASP A 416 13.07 -22.49 3.35
CA ASP A 416 13.71 -21.92 2.14
C ASP A 416 13.19 -20.52 1.77
N GLY A 417 12.18 -20.01 2.49
CA GLY A 417 11.61 -18.68 2.26
C GLY A 417 11.05 -18.44 0.85
N SER A 418 10.78 -19.51 0.09
CA SER A 418 10.53 -19.41 -1.36
C SER A 418 9.17 -18.82 -1.74
N SER A 419 8.24 -18.74 -0.79
CA SER A 419 6.91 -18.16 -1.02
C SER A 419 6.93 -16.70 -0.61
N GLN A 420 6.96 -15.80 -1.59
CA GLN A 420 6.81 -14.35 -1.40
C GLN A 420 5.69 -13.82 -2.30
N PHE A 421 4.88 -12.88 -1.80
CA PHE A 421 3.78 -12.30 -2.56
C PHE A 421 3.46 -10.86 -2.12
N GLN A 422 2.81 -10.10 -3.00
CA GLN A 422 2.07 -8.90 -2.63
C GLN A 422 0.58 -9.23 -2.54
N LEU A 423 -0.08 -8.77 -1.47
CA LEU A 423 -1.49 -9.08 -1.26
C LEU A 423 -2.35 -8.40 -2.34
N LEU A 424 -3.21 -9.16 -3.01
CA LEU A 424 -4.15 -8.68 -4.04
C LEU A 424 -3.44 -8.00 -5.24
N GLU A 425 -2.34 -8.59 -5.72
CA GLU A 425 -1.57 -8.12 -6.89
C GLU A 425 -2.43 -7.83 -8.12
N GLU A 426 -3.54 -8.54 -8.31
CA GLU A 426 -4.43 -8.35 -9.45
C GLU A 426 -5.10 -6.97 -9.51
N TYR A 427 -5.09 -6.21 -8.40
CA TYR A 427 -5.58 -4.82 -8.36
C TYR A 427 -4.51 -3.79 -8.73
N ASN A 428 -3.25 -4.22 -8.83
CA ASN A 428 -2.11 -3.41 -9.27
C ASN A 428 -2.02 -2.05 -8.53
N THR A 429 -2.29 -2.08 -7.22
CA THR A 429 -2.11 -0.92 -6.32
C THR A 429 -0.63 -0.63 -6.05
N ASN A 430 0.26 -1.54 -6.44
CA ASN A 430 1.69 -1.54 -6.14
C ASN A 430 1.94 -1.29 -4.62
N PRO A 431 1.56 -2.25 -3.77
CA PRO A 431 1.63 -2.12 -2.31
C PRO A 431 3.09 -2.13 -1.82
N ASN A 432 3.36 -1.34 -0.79
CA ASN A 432 4.67 -1.26 -0.14
C ASN A 432 4.84 -2.28 0.99
N VAL A 433 3.97 -3.28 1.04
CA VAL A 433 4.07 -4.40 1.98
C VAL A 433 4.22 -5.67 1.16
N ARG A 434 5.26 -6.44 1.48
CA ARG A 434 5.52 -7.76 0.91
C ARG A 434 5.38 -8.82 2.00
N TYR A 435 4.92 -9.98 1.60
CA TYR A 435 4.63 -11.08 2.50
C TYR A 435 5.54 -12.26 2.18
N ILE A 436 5.99 -12.96 3.22
CA ILE A 436 6.63 -14.27 3.13
C ILE A 436 5.65 -15.30 3.71
N GLY A 437 5.52 -16.45 3.05
CA GLY A 437 4.64 -17.54 3.45
C GLY A 437 3.41 -17.68 2.55
N ASN A 438 2.32 -18.21 3.11
CA ASN A 438 1.13 -18.57 2.34
C ASN A 438 0.18 -17.38 2.15
N GLU A 439 -0.12 -17.06 0.89
CA GLU A 439 -1.22 -16.14 0.56
C GLU A 439 -2.56 -16.84 0.82
N PRO A 440 -3.52 -16.17 1.51
CA PRO A 440 -4.85 -16.74 1.70
C PRO A 440 -5.52 -17.09 0.37
N GLY A 441 -5.85 -18.37 0.20
CA GLY A 441 -6.55 -18.84 -0.99
C GLY A 441 -7.99 -18.32 -1.08
N PRO A 442 -8.68 -18.52 -2.23
CA PRO A 442 -10.04 -18.03 -2.45
C PRO A 442 -11.11 -18.68 -1.55
N ASN A 443 -10.79 -19.79 -0.89
CA ASN A 443 -11.66 -20.45 0.09
C ASN A 443 -11.16 -20.25 1.53
N ALA A 444 -10.24 -19.31 1.76
CA ALA A 444 -9.73 -19.04 3.09
C ALA A 444 -10.86 -18.50 3.97
N GLU A 445 -11.06 -19.13 5.12
CA GLU A 445 -12.01 -18.71 6.14
C GLU A 445 -11.25 -18.28 7.39
N GLN A 446 -11.61 -17.13 7.94
CA GLN A 446 -11.03 -16.67 9.21
C GLN A 446 -11.48 -17.60 10.34
N VAL A 447 -10.52 -18.00 11.17
CA VAL A 447 -10.75 -18.81 12.37
C VAL A 447 -10.31 -18.07 13.63
N PRO A 448 -10.75 -18.51 14.83
CA PRO A 448 -10.21 -17.98 16.07
C PRO A 448 -8.70 -18.28 16.20
N GLY A 449 -7.90 -17.25 16.43
CA GLY A 449 -6.47 -17.38 16.76
C GLY A 449 -6.22 -17.71 18.24
N PRO A 450 -4.94 -17.88 18.63
CA PRO A 450 -4.56 -18.24 19.99
C PRO A 450 -4.84 -17.16 21.03
N VAL A 451 -4.86 -15.90 20.61
CA VAL A 451 -5.16 -14.74 21.46
C VAL A 451 -6.38 -14.02 20.89
N ALA A 452 -7.42 -13.83 21.71
CA ALA A 452 -8.57 -13.02 21.32
C ALA A 452 -8.24 -11.52 21.49
N TYR A 453 -8.75 -10.68 20.59
CA TYR A 453 -8.59 -9.23 20.68
C TYR A 453 -9.17 -8.66 22.00
N ASP A 454 -10.25 -9.26 22.51
CA ASP A 454 -10.85 -8.93 23.81
C ASP A 454 -9.87 -9.12 24.98
N ASP A 455 -8.99 -10.12 24.92
CA ASP A 455 -8.06 -10.43 26.01
C ASP A 455 -6.94 -9.38 26.13
N VAL A 456 -6.63 -8.71 25.02
CA VAL A 456 -5.63 -7.62 24.95
C VAL A 456 -6.27 -6.23 24.93
N GLY A 457 -7.59 -6.15 25.09
CA GLY A 457 -8.33 -4.88 25.12
C GLY A 457 -8.41 -4.18 23.76
N MET A 458 -8.26 -4.91 22.64
CA MET A 458 -8.24 -4.39 21.28
C MET A 458 -9.51 -4.75 20.51
N VAL A 459 -10.67 -4.64 21.14
CA VAL A 459 -11.95 -5.08 20.55
C VAL A 459 -12.34 -4.18 19.38
N ASP A 460 -12.67 -4.78 18.24
CA ASP A 460 -13.33 -4.08 17.15
C ASP A 460 -14.81 -3.85 17.50
N ASN A 461 -15.06 -2.79 18.27
CA ASN A 461 -16.40 -2.41 18.72
C ASN A 461 -17.18 -1.60 17.69
N ARG A 462 -16.77 -1.54 16.41
CA ARG A 462 -17.43 -0.69 15.40
C ARG A 462 -18.96 -0.81 15.41
N LYS A 463 -19.51 -2.03 15.48
CA LYS A 463 -20.97 -2.24 15.55
C LYS A 463 -21.60 -1.79 16.87
N ASN A 464 -20.92 -1.99 18.00
CA ASN A 464 -21.44 -1.56 19.30
C ASN A 464 -21.41 -0.03 19.41
N VAL A 465 -20.37 0.62 18.89
CA VAL A 465 -20.29 2.10 18.79
C VAL A 465 -21.41 2.63 17.88
N LEU A 466 -21.65 1.98 16.73
CA LEU A 466 -22.77 2.30 15.84
C LEU A 466 -24.13 2.15 16.54
N ASP A 467 -24.34 1.06 17.28
CA ASP A 467 -25.60 0.73 17.95
C ASP A 467 -25.84 1.55 19.25
N GLU A 468 -24.79 1.97 19.96
CA GLU A 468 -24.89 2.75 21.21
C GLU A 468 -24.83 4.28 20.96
N GLY A 469 -24.10 4.72 19.94
CA GLY A 469 -23.99 6.11 19.49
C GLY A 469 -25.19 6.60 18.67
N THR A 470 -26.01 5.69 18.13
CA THR A 470 -27.33 6.00 17.58
C THR A 470 -28.34 6.26 18.70
N VAL A 471 -28.17 7.39 19.39
CA VAL A 471 -29.14 7.90 20.35
C VAL A 471 -30.47 8.20 19.64
N ASP A 472 -31.41 7.27 19.78
CA ASP A 472 -32.85 7.50 19.87
C ASP A 472 -33.48 8.34 18.74
N GLY A 473 -33.43 7.80 17.53
CA GLY A 473 -34.38 8.07 16.45
C GLY A 473 -35.68 7.23 16.55
N GLY A 474 -36.00 6.65 17.70
CA GLY A 474 -37.31 6.12 18.06
C GLY A 474 -37.76 4.81 17.38
N LEU A 475 -37.85 3.74 18.16
CA LEU A 475 -39.10 3.23 18.75
C LEU A 475 -38.92 1.80 19.31
N ASP A 476 -39.33 1.65 20.57
CA ASP A 476 -39.51 0.42 21.35
C ASP A 476 -40.26 -0.74 20.64
N LEU A 477 -39.67 -1.94 20.78
CA LEU A 477 -40.21 -3.32 20.73
C LEU A 477 -40.47 -4.00 19.37
#